data_AF-A0A1F3KNG3-F1
#
_entry.id   AF-A0A1F3KNG3-F1
#
_cell.length_a   1.000
_cell.length_b   1.000
_cell.length_c   1.000
_cell.angle_alpha   90.00
_cell.angle_beta   90.00
_cell.angle_gamma   90.00
#
_symmetry.space_group_name_H-M   'P 1'
#
loop_
_entity.id
_entity.type
_entity.pdbx_description
1 polymer ?
#
loop_
_entity_poly.entity_id
_entity_poly.type
_entity_poly.pdbx_seq_one_letter_code
_entity_poly.pdbx_strand_id
1 'polypeptide(L)'
;MKKILKIIKNTILMYVFLISCSENVFSQQSFILAGDTIGENQNIIYKNIEDLFIMGSYSLDINSDGINDFNFYASYYYGNSSTTKSCSVSSLNNNSISLTSPGSGDPKIHEINDQIGTTCYWGNNNYTLIYSYSNNVPPLGSGSSGIWWNVYDKYLGVRLVIGSQIFYGWIKLGIYSATSCFIILQEYAIQSSSQTIQSNKNNNTFEVYSNPSNEFIIVNLNDLSSDPNEYIIRIINTEGLIVKQNQIKSVTSSILIEDLSSGFYMIQLINKKTHELFQNKIIIQR
;
A
#
# COMPACT_ATOMS: atom_id res chain seq x y z
N MET A 1 10.28 65.68 12.98
CA MET A 1 9.39 64.61 13.52
C MET A 1 8.59 63.84 12.46
N LYS A 2 7.96 64.48 11.45
CA LYS A 2 7.16 63.77 10.41
C LYS A 2 7.95 62.81 9.48
N LYS A 3 9.26 62.97 9.30
CA LYS A 3 10.09 62.07 8.48
C LYS A 3 10.46 60.73 9.16
N ILE A 4 10.50 60.69 10.49
CA ILE A 4 10.87 59.47 11.26
C ILE A 4 9.70 58.48 11.32
N LEU A 5 8.46 58.97 11.39
CA LEU A 5 7.26 58.10 11.34
C LEU A 5 7.07 57.36 10.00
N LYS A 6 7.58 57.91 8.89
CA LYS A 6 7.41 57.29 7.56
C LYS A 6 8.36 56.11 7.33
N ILE A 7 9.53 56.11 7.99
CA ILE A 7 10.50 55.01 7.91
C ILE A 7 9.99 53.82 8.74
N ILE A 8 9.50 54.06 9.95
CA ILE A 8 8.98 53.00 10.83
C ILE A 8 7.77 52.28 10.22
N LYS A 9 6.90 53.00 9.48
CA LYS A 9 5.73 52.39 8.82
C LYS A 9 6.10 51.47 7.66
N ASN A 10 7.19 51.74 6.95
CA ASN A 10 7.66 50.88 5.85
C ASN A 10 8.50 49.70 6.33
N THR A 11 9.23 49.84 7.44
CA THR A 11 10.00 48.71 8.02
C THR A 11 9.10 47.69 8.71
N ILE A 12 8.00 48.12 9.33
CA ILE A 12 7.00 47.20 9.93
C ILE A 12 6.21 46.47 8.84
N LEU A 13 5.91 47.12 7.71
CA LEU A 13 5.21 46.46 6.59
C LEU A 13 6.07 45.39 5.89
N MET A 14 7.41 45.55 5.91
CA MET A 14 8.35 44.58 5.33
C MET A 14 8.60 43.37 6.26
N TYR A 15 8.39 43.50 7.57
CA TYR A 15 8.44 42.37 8.52
C TYR A 15 7.15 41.54 8.54
N VAL A 16 6.01 42.13 8.14
CA VAL A 16 4.71 41.42 8.10
C VAL A 16 4.55 40.53 6.86
N PHE A 17 5.40 40.69 5.82
CA PHE A 17 5.36 39.86 4.61
C PHE A 17 6.33 38.66 4.61
N LEU A 18 7.09 38.45 5.69
CA LEU A 18 8.00 37.29 5.84
C LEU A 18 7.40 36.14 6.67
N ILE A 19 6.13 36.26 7.05
CA ILE A 19 5.33 35.23 7.71
C ILE A 19 4.11 35.13 6.81
N SER A 20 3.87 34.11 5.97
CA SER A 20 3.99 32.68 6.16
C SER A 20 3.83 32.04 4.77
N CYS A 21 4.92 31.64 4.13
CA CYS A 21 4.88 30.42 3.33
C CYS A 21 5.45 29.34 4.23
N SER A 22 4.64 28.86 5.18
CA SER A 22 4.88 27.52 5.67
C SER A 22 4.55 26.64 4.48
N GLU A 23 5.58 26.27 3.72
CA GLU A 23 5.49 25.12 2.85
C GLU A 23 4.87 24.03 3.71
N ASN A 24 3.64 23.63 3.38
CA ASN A 24 3.13 22.35 3.82
C ASN A 24 4.04 21.33 3.13
N VAL A 25 5.25 21.18 3.65
CA VAL A 25 6.08 20.01 3.42
C VAL A 25 5.16 18.92 3.92
N PHE A 26 4.52 18.23 2.99
CA PHE A 26 3.81 17.00 3.27
C PHE A 26 4.87 16.06 3.84
N SER A 27 5.08 16.17 5.15
CA SER A 27 5.98 15.31 5.89
C SER A 27 5.38 13.94 5.73
N GLN A 28 5.99 13.13 4.86
CA GLN A 28 5.62 11.74 4.69
C GLN A 28 5.52 11.12 6.08
N GLN A 29 4.35 10.59 6.40
CA GLN A 29 4.12 10.00 7.71
C GLN A 29 5.14 8.87 7.91
N SER A 30 5.87 8.93 9.01
CA SER A 30 6.99 8.02 9.31
C SER A 30 6.53 6.67 9.88
N PHE A 31 5.30 6.28 9.57
CA PHE A 31 4.67 5.03 9.98
C PHE A 31 3.53 4.67 9.02
N ILE A 32 3.15 3.39 8.99
CA ILE A 32 1.90 2.85 8.42
C ILE A 32 1.07 2.25 9.54
N LEU A 33 -0.26 2.20 9.41
CA LEU A 33 -1.11 1.46 10.33
C LEU A 33 -1.24 0.00 9.86
N ALA A 34 -1.06 -0.95 10.77
CA ALA A 34 -1.29 -2.36 10.49
C ALA A 34 -2.73 -2.60 10.00
N GLY A 35 -2.88 -3.26 8.85
CA GLY A 35 -4.19 -3.52 8.25
C GLY A 35 -4.79 -2.34 7.47
N ASP A 36 -4.11 -1.20 7.36
CA ASP A 36 -4.54 -0.13 6.47
C ASP A 36 -4.28 -0.49 5.00
N THR A 37 -5.37 -0.58 4.23
CA THR A 37 -5.37 -0.99 2.82
C THR A 37 -5.60 0.16 1.85
N ILE A 38 -6.05 1.32 2.35
CA ILE A 38 -6.47 2.47 1.52
C ILE A 38 -5.48 3.62 1.69
N GLY A 39 -4.85 3.76 2.86
CA GLY A 39 -3.88 4.81 3.11
C GLY A 39 -4.50 6.18 2.96
N GLU A 40 -5.40 6.56 3.87
CA GLU A 40 -6.12 7.86 3.78
C GLU A 40 -5.18 9.06 3.59
N ASN A 41 -3.88 8.92 3.90
CA ASN A 41 -2.85 9.93 3.68
C ASN A 41 -1.49 9.38 3.16
N GLN A 42 -1.45 8.15 2.63
CA GLN A 42 -0.20 7.50 2.24
C GLN A 42 -0.34 6.78 0.91
N ASN A 43 0.65 6.93 0.02
CA ASN A 43 0.76 6.04 -1.13
C ASN A 43 1.14 4.65 -0.58
N ILE A 44 0.16 3.76 -0.48
CA ILE A 44 0.34 2.38 -0.03
C ILE A 44 0.17 1.47 -1.25
N ILE A 45 1.12 0.56 -1.44
CA ILE A 45 0.95 -0.59 -2.34
C ILE A 45 0.34 -1.69 -1.48
N TYR A 46 -0.94 -1.96 -1.70
CA TYR A 46 -1.67 -3.05 -1.03
C TYR A 46 -1.87 -4.22 -1.99
N LYS A 47 -1.70 -5.44 -1.48
CA LYS A 47 -2.02 -6.67 -2.19
C LYS A 47 -2.78 -7.63 -1.29
N ASN A 48 -4.01 -7.91 -1.70
CA ASN A 48 -4.76 -9.07 -1.25
C ASN A 48 -4.35 -10.26 -2.12
N ILE A 49 -3.98 -11.38 -1.52
CA ILE A 49 -3.69 -12.62 -2.24
C ILE A 49 -4.60 -13.74 -1.74
N GLU A 50 -4.76 -14.80 -2.53
CA GLU A 50 -5.34 -16.02 -1.99
C GLU A 50 -4.44 -16.57 -0.87
N ASP A 51 -5.05 -17.14 0.17
CA ASP A 51 -4.35 -17.73 1.31
C ASP A 51 -3.24 -18.68 0.84
N LEU A 52 -2.00 -18.27 1.05
CA LEU A 52 -0.83 -19.02 0.64
C LEU A 52 -0.28 -19.83 1.82
N PHE A 53 -0.37 -21.17 1.71
CA PHE A 53 0.17 -22.10 2.69
C PHE A 53 1.64 -22.41 2.40
N ILE A 54 2.53 -21.94 3.26
CA ILE A 54 3.98 -22.11 3.12
C ILE A 54 4.44 -23.32 3.93
N MET A 55 4.99 -24.30 3.22
CA MET A 55 5.72 -25.47 3.72
C MET A 55 7.02 -25.60 2.92
N GLY A 56 8.17 -25.43 3.56
CA GLY A 56 9.44 -25.19 2.88
C GLY A 56 9.77 -23.70 2.82
N SER A 57 10.40 -23.24 1.74
CA SER A 57 10.83 -21.84 1.57
C SER A 57 9.91 -21.08 0.62
N TYR A 58 9.61 -19.82 0.95
CA TYR A 58 8.89 -18.90 0.08
C TYR A 58 9.50 -17.51 0.15
N SER A 59 9.91 -16.96 -0.99
CA SER A 59 10.45 -15.61 -1.09
C SER A 59 9.36 -14.63 -1.53
N LEU A 60 9.26 -13.51 -0.82
CA LEU A 60 8.30 -12.45 -1.07
C LEU A 60 9.03 -11.20 -1.57
N ASP A 61 8.62 -10.72 -2.73
CA ASP A 61 8.88 -9.38 -3.26
C ASP A 61 7.64 -8.51 -2.91
N ILE A 62 7.79 -7.65 -1.90
CA ILE A 62 6.67 -6.90 -1.33
C ILE A 62 6.34 -5.66 -2.16
N ASN A 63 7.33 -5.06 -2.82
CA ASN A 63 7.19 -3.83 -3.60
C ASN A 63 7.03 -4.07 -5.12
N SER A 64 7.14 -5.32 -5.56
CA SER A 64 7.07 -5.77 -6.97
C SER A 64 8.15 -5.20 -7.87
N ASP A 65 9.36 -4.99 -7.34
CA ASP A 65 10.50 -4.49 -8.12
C ASP A 65 11.31 -5.61 -8.82
N GLY A 66 10.92 -6.87 -8.62
CA GLY A 66 11.59 -8.06 -9.17
C GLY A 66 12.71 -8.60 -8.27
N ILE A 67 12.93 -8.01 -7.09
CA ILE A 67 13.92 -8.44 -6.10
C ILE A 67 13.17 -8.95 -4.85
N ASN A 68 13.53 -10.14 -4.38
CA ASN A 68 12.92 -10.67 -3.16
C ASN A 68 13.36 -9.88 -1.91
N ASP A 69 12.41 -9.52 -1.06
CA ASP A 69 12.60 -8.70 0.13
C ASP A 69 12.66 -9.49 1.42
N PHE A 70 11.85 -10.55 1.50
CA PHE A 70 11.74 -11.40 2.68
C PHE A 70 11.70 -12.87 2.24
N ASN A 71 12.24 -13.75 3.07
CA ASN A 71 12.12 -15.19 2.88
C ASN A 71 11.49 -15.85 4.10
N PHE A 72 10.36 -16.49 3.89
CA PHE A 72 9.67 -17.30 4.88
C PHE A 72 10.12 -18.74 4.76
N TYR A 73 10.26 -19.41 5.91
CA TYR A 73 10.57 -20.82 5.95
C TYR A 73 9.74 -21.52 7.00
N ALA A 74 9.11 -22.63 6.63
CA ALA A 74 8.38 -23.51 7.51
C ALA A 74 8.85 -24.95 7.33
N SER A 75 9.07 -25.66 8.44
CA SER A 75 9.43 -27.07 8.42
C SER A 75 8.77 -27.84 9.54
N TYR A 76 8.48 -29.09 9.23
CA TYR A 76 8.00 -30.09 10.17
C TYR A 76 8.74 -31.39 9.89
N TYR A 77 9.44 -31.88 10.90
CA TYR A 77 10.15 -33.14 10.88
C TYR A 77 9.60 -34.03 11.98
N TYR A 78 9.25 -35.25 11.62
CA TYR A 78 8.80 -36.28 12.56
C TYR A 78 9.68 -37.51 12.38
N GLY A 79 10.52 -37.80 13.37
CA GLY A 79 11.37 -38.98 13.41
C GLY A 79 11.10 -39.84 14.64
N ASN A 80 11.60 -41.07 14.62
CA ASN A 80 11.38 -42.05 15.69
C ASN A 80 11.81 -41.52 17.07
N SER A 81 12.92 -40.78 17.12
CA SER A 81 13.49 -40.25 18.37
C SER A 81 13.12 -38.80 18.65
N SER A 82 12.60 -38.05 17.69
CA SER A 82 12.35 -36.62 17.85
C SER A 82 11.37 -36.05 16.84
N THR A 83 10.56 -35.11 17.29
CA THR A 83 9.76 -34.23 16.43
C THR A 83 10.36 -32.84 16.48
N THR A 84 10.46 -32.15 15.34
CA THR A 84 10.90 -30.76 15.26
C THR A 84 9.96 -29.98 14.36
N LYS A 85 9.58 -28.78 14.80
CA LYS A 85 8.76 -27.85 14.03
C LYS A 85 9.37 -26.47 14.10
N SER A 86 9.47 -25.80 12.96
CA SER A 86 10.10 -24.49 12.88
C SER A 86 9.43 -23.63 11.82
N CYS A 87 9.12 -22.39 12.17
CA CYS A 87 8.69 -21.38 11.23
C CYS A 87 9.53 -20.12 11.49
N SER A 88 10.03 -19.49 10.42
CA SER A 88 10.98 -18.38 10.51
C SER A 88 10.80 -17.41 9.34
N VAL A 89 11.35 -16.21 9.51
CA VAL A 89 11.39 -15.16 8.50
C VAL A 89 12.78 -14.54 8.47
N SER A 90 13.34 -14.39 7.28
CA SER A 90 14.62 -13.71 7.04
C SER A 90 14.39 -12.45 6.24
N SER A 91 15.00 -11.35 6.66
CA SER A 91 15.04 -10.11 5.87
C SER A 91 16.17 -10.18 4.84
N LEU A 92 15.92 -9.70 3.61
CA LEU A 92 16.90 -9.63 2.53
C LEU A 92 17.28 -8.16 2.26
N ASN A 93 18.38 -7.89 1.54
CA ASN A 93 18.72 -6.55 1.02
C ASN A 93 18.73 -5.39 2.04
N ASN A 94 19.16 -5.62 3.27
CA ASN A 94 19.09 -4.65 4.40
C ASN A 94 17.68 -4.28 4.87
N ASN A 95 16.64 -4.98 4.39
CA ASN A 95 15.30 -4.89 4.94
C ASN A 95 15.30 -5.36 6.39
N SER A 96 14.21 -5.10 7.09
CA SER A 96 14.10 -5.48 8.50
C SER A 96 12.65 -5.82 8.86
N ILE A 97 12.50 -6.58 9.94
CA ILE A 97 11.21 -6.80 10.58
C ILE A 97 11.18 -6.14 11.95
N SER A 98 9.97 -5.87 12.43
CA SER A 98 9.75 -5.29 13.76
C SER A 98 9.93 -6.34 14.86
N LEU A 99 10.55 -5.95 15.97
CA LEU A 99 10.91 -6.80 17.10
C LEU A 99 10.24 -6.33 18.39
N THR A 100 10.08 -7.23 19.36
CA THR A 100 9.47 -6.92 20.67
C THR A 100 10.29 -5.96 21.51
N SER A 101 11.62 -6.04 21.40
CA SER A 101 12.58 -5.17 22.10
C SER A 101 13.89 -5.05 21.30
N PRO A 102 14.77 -4.08 21.61
CA PRO A 102 16.07 -3.96 20.94
C PRO A 102 16.89 -5.24 21.06
N GLY A 103 17.35 -5.78 19.93
CA GLY A 103 18.16 -7.00 19.89
C GLY A 103 17.41 -8.30 20.21
N SER A 104 16.08 -8.25 20.37
CA SER A 104 15.25 -9.44 20.56
C SER A 104 15.33 -10.39 19.37
N GLY A 105 15.26 -11.69 19.65
CA GLY A 105 15.07 -12.73 18.63
C GLY A 105 13.60 -12.93 18.24
N ASP A 106 12.66 -12.22 18.89
CA ASP A 106 11.22 -12.41 18.74
C ASP A 106 10.58 -11.32 17.86
N PRO A 107 10.06 -11.67 16.67
CA PRO A 107 9.31 -10.75 15.83
C PRO A 107 8.03 -10.29 16.53
N LYS A 108 7.80 -8.97 16.56
CA LYS A 108 6.62 -8.39 17.23
C LYS A 108 5.34 -8.77 16.49
N ILE A 109 4.34 -9.21 17.25
CA ILE A 109 2.96 -9.35 16.79
C ILE A 109 2.28 -7.99 16.89
N HIS A 110 1.77 -7.47 15.78
CA HIS A 110 0.97 -6.24 15.76
C HIS A 110 -0.50 -6.56 15.57
N GLU A 111 -1.34 -5.78 16.24
CA GLU A 111 -2.78 -5.76 16.08
C GLU A 111 -3.19 -4.82 14.95
N ILE A 112 -4.44 -4.93 14.47
CA ILE A 112 -4.99 -3.97 13.51
C ILE A 112 -4.92 -2.55 14.09
N ASN A 113 -4.55 -1.58 13.26
CA ASN A 113 -4.31 -0.17 13.59
C ASN A 113 -3.09 0.11 14.49
N ASP A 114 -2.25 -0.89 14.81
CA ASP A 114 -0.96 -0.60 15.43
C ASP A 114 -0.08 0.23 14.50
N GLN A 115 0.64 1.21 15.06
CA GLN A 115 1.61 2.00 14.30
C GLN A 115 2.89 1.18 14.05
N ILE A 116 3.22 1.01 12.78
CA ILE A 116 4.47 0.39 12.32
C ILE A 116 5.31 1.48 11.66
N GLY A 117 6.39 1.88 12.31
CA GLY A 117 7.19 3.02 11.86
C GLY A 117 8.49 3.21 12.62
N THR A 118 8.93 4.47 12.73
CA THR A 118 10.18 4.87 13.40
C THR A 118 10.28 4.46 14.87
N THR A 119 9.15 4.25 15.54
CA THR A 119 9.09 3.84 16.96
C THR A 119 9.29 2.35 17.18
N CYS A 120 9.27 1.54 16.12
CA CYS A 120 9.51 0.10 16.23
C CYS A 120 11.00 -0.22 16.39
N TYR A 121 11.29 -1.33 17.06
CA TYR A 121 12.63 -1.93 17.05
C TYR A 121 12.79 -2.77 15.78
N TRP A 122 13.89 -2.59 15.07
CA TRP A 122 14.09 -3.20 13.76
C TRP A 122 15.26 -4.18 13.76
N GLY A 123 15.06 -5.32 13.13
CA GLY A 123 16.06 -6.38 12.99
C GLY A 123 16.17 -6.91 11.57
N ASN A 124 17.39 -7.16 11.08
CA ASN A 124 17.69 -7.55 9.69
C ASN A 124 18.33 -8.94 9.55
N ASN A 125 18.14 -9.82 10.53
CA ASN A 125 18.63 -11.20 10.53
C ASN A 125 17.53 -12.22 10.14
N ASN A 126 17.82 -13.50 10.38
CA ASN A 126 16.84 -14.56 10.42
C ASN A 126 16.20 -14.63 11.83
N TYR A 127 14.89 -14.55 11.90
CA TYR A 127 14.14 -14.57 13.15
C TYR A 127 13.18 -15.77 13.22
N THR A 128 13.14 -16.38 14.39
CA THR A 128 12.26 -17.51 14.67
C THR A 128 10.87 -16.99 15.01
N LEU A 129 9.86 -17.37 14.22
CA LEU A 129 8.46 -17.12 14.57
C LEU A 129 8.03 -18.13 15.63
N ILE A 130 8.30 -19.41 15.37
CA ILE A 130 8.21 -20.51 16.33
C ILE A 130 9.30 -21.55 16.07
N TYR A 131 9.75 -22.20 17.14
CA TYR A 131 10.57 -23.39 17.06
C TYR A 131 10.22 -24.32 18.21
N SER A 132 10.08 -25.60 17.95
CA SER A 132 9.97 -26.60 19.01
C SER A 132 10.62 -27.89 18.58
N TYR A 133 11.26 -28.55 19.55
CA TYR A 133 11.72 -29.91 19.43
C TYR A 133 11.20 -30.71 20.63
N SER A 134 10.79 -31.95 20.38
CA SER A 134 10.43 -32.92 21.41
C SER A 134 11.23 -34.19 21.16
N ASN A 135 12.04 -34.62 22.12
CA ASN A 135 12.69 -35.92 22.05
C ASN A 135 11.77 -36.98 22.66
N ASN A 136 11.64 -38.11 21.97
CA ASN A 136 10.85 -39.26 22.41
C ASN A 136 11.68 -40.25 23.24
N VAL A 137 12.98 -39.94 23.46
CA VAL A 137 13.93 -40.82 24.16
C VAL A 137 14.46 -40.10 25.41
N PRO A 138 14.09 -40.54 26.63
CA PRO A 138 14.69 -40.04 27.87
C PRO A 138 16.21 -40.28 27.90
N PRO A 139 17.03 -39.38 28.48
CA PRO A 139 16.68 -38.17 29.22
C PRO A 139 16.68 -36.90 28.34
N LEU A 140 16.64 -37.03 27.01
CA LEU A 140 16.74 -35.87 26.12
C LEU A 140 15.51 -34.97 26.33
N GLY A 141 15.75 -33.72 26.74
CA GLY A 141 14.68 -32.77 27.04
C GLY A 141 13.87 -32.37 25.80
N SER A 142 12.81 -31.61 26.01
CA SER A 142 12.08 -30.90 24.97
C SER A 142 12.29 -29.39 25.13
N GLY A 143 12.08 -28.63 24.06
CA GLY A 143 12.16 -27.18 24.13
C GLY A 143 11.29 -26.51 23.09
N SER A 144 10.94 -25.26 23.37
CA SER A 144 10.21 -24.39 22.47
C SER A 144 10.69 -22.94 22.60
N SER A 145 10.57 -22.19 21.52
CA SER A 145 10.84 -20.75 21.47
C SER A 145 9.96 -20.07 20.41
N GLY A 146 10.01 -18.73 20.38
CA GLY A 146 9.18 -17.88 19.54
C GLY A 146 7.81 -17.58 20.16
N ILE A 147 7.18 -16.52 19.69
CA ILE A 147 5.93 -16.00 20.26
C ILE A 147 4.71 -16.15 19.34
N TRP A 148 4.91 -16.63 18.11
CA TRP A 148 3.84 -16.79 17.12
C TRP A 148 3.11 -18.14 17.22
N TRP A 149 2.95 -18.67 18.43
CA TRP A 149 2.30 -19.97 18.65
C TRP A 149 0.79 -19.91 18.44
N ASN A 150 0.28 -20.53 17.36
CA ASN A 150 -1.14 -20.53 17.02
C ASN A 150 -1.72 -19.11 16.94
N VAL A 151 -0.95 -18.19 16.36
CA VAL A 151 -1.33 -16.79 16.15
C VAL A 151 -1.89 -16.66 14.75
N TYR A 152 -3.10 -16.12 14.61
CA TYR A 152 -3.81 -15.98 13.34
C TYR A 152 -4.29 -14.54 13.14
N ASP A 153 -4.40 -14.14 11.87
CA ASP A 153 -4.90 -12.83 11.45
C ASP A 153 -4.18 -11.66 12.15
N LYS A 154 -2.85 -11.79 12.31
CA LYS A 154 -1.99 -10.75 12.90
C LYS A 154 -0.98 -10.23 11.90
N TYR A 155 -0.40 -9.09 12.24
CA TYR A 155 0.49 -8.36 11.35
C TYR A 155 1.93 -8.44 11.83
N LEU A 156 2.82 -8.77 10.90
CA LEU A 156 4.25 -8.63 11.05
C LEU A 156 4.66 -7.28 10.44
N GLY A 157 5.19 -6.37 11.26
CA GLY A 157 5.70 -5.09 10.77
C GLY A 157 7.01 -5.27 10.03
N VAL A 158 7.13 -4.64 8.86
CA VAL A 158 8.31 -4.69 8.00
C VAL A 158 8.84 -3.30 7.65
N ARG A 159 10.14 -3.22 7.37
CA ARG A 159 10.84 -2.02 6.94
C ARG A 159 11.67 -2.35 5.71
N LEU A 160 11.35 -1.71 4.61
CA LEU A 160 12.04 -1.82 3.34
C LEU A 160 13.06 -0.69 3.18
N VAL A 161 14.27 -1.00 2.71
CA VAL A 161 15.33 -0.01 2.50
C VAL A 161 15.73 0.01 1.03
N ILE A 162 15.37 1.09 0.32
CA ILE A 162 15.72 1.29 -1.10
C ILE A 162 16.63 2.51 -1.22
N GLY A 163 17.93 2.27 -1.44
CA GLY A 163 18.93 3.33 -1.41
C GLY A 163 19.00 3.98 -0.01
N SER A 164 18.68 5.26 0.08
CA SER A 164 18.59 6.00 1.36
C SER A 164 17.16 6.17 1.89
N GLN A 165 16.17 5.64 1.19
CA GLN A 165 14.76 5.78 1.54
C GLN A 165 14.28 4.57 2.34
N ILE A 166 13.37 4.83 3.28
CA ILE A 166 12.80 3.83 4.18
C ILE A 166 11.29 3.81 3.98
N PHE A 167 10.74 2.62 3.78
CA PHE A 167 9.30 2.39 3.69
C PHE A 167 8.86 1.43 4.77
N TYR A 168 7.73 1.71 5.39
CA TYR A 168 7.13 0.84 6.39
C TYR A 168 5.95 0.09 5.80
N GLY A 169 5.79 -1.15 6.24
CA GLY A 169 4.75 -2.03 5.73
C GLY A 169 4.32 -3.03 6.79
N TRP A 170 3.36 -3.86 6.41
CA TRP A 170 2.90 -4.97 7.20
C TRP A 170 2.62 -6.18 6.31
N ILE A 171 2.78 -7.37 6.89
CA ILE A 171 2.40 -8.64 6.28
C ILE A 171 1.45 -9.32 7.24
N LYS A 172 0.22 -9.61 6.79
CA LYS A 172 -0.74 -10.38 7.58
C LYS A 172 -0.48 -11.86 7.40
N LEU A 173 -0.32 -12.54 8.52
CA LEU A 173 0.02 -13.94 8.54
C LEU A 173 -0.65 -14.70 9.69
N GLY A 174 -0.81 -16.00 9.47
CA GLY A 174 -1.20 -16.98 10.47
C GLY A 174 -0.14 -18.07 10.62
N ILE A 175 0.13 -18.50 11.84
CA ILE A 175 1.06 -19.59 12.14
C ILE A 175 0.29 -20.72 12.79
N TYR A 176 0.13 -21.82 12.06
CA TYR A 176 -0.47 -23.04 12.59
C TYR A 176 0.62 -23.96 13.15
N SER A 177 0.48 -24.33 14.43
CA SER A 177 1.54 -25.07 15.14
C SER A 177 1.04 -26.31 15.90
N ALA A 178 -0.24 -26.66 15.80
CA ALA A 178 -0.86 -27.70 16.64
C ALA A 178 -0.32 -29.10 16.33
N THR A 179 -0.30 -29.49 15.06
CA THR A 179 0.15 -30.83 14.60
C THR A 179 1.27 -30.78 13.55
N SER A 180 1.49 -29.62 12.94
CA SER A 180 2.54 -29.32 11.96
C SER A 180 3.04 -27.88 12.15
N CYS A 181 3.96 -27.37 11.31
CA CYS A 181 4.30 -25.94 11.23
C CYS A 181 4.05 -25.47 9.81
N PHE A 182 3.08 -24.59 9.59
CA PHE A 182 2.97 -23.86 8.34
C PHE A 182 2.64 -22.39 8.60
N ILE A 183 3.04 -21.57 7.64
CA ILE A 183 2.73 -20.13 7.61
C ILE A 183 1.62 -19.94 6.58
N ILE A 184 0.57 -19.21 6.94
CA ILE A 184 -0.46 -18.75 6.01
C ILE A 184 -0.16 -17.27 5.75
N LEU A 185 0.13 -16.92 4.51
CA LEU A 185 0.31 -15.53 4.08
C LEU A 185 -0.96 -15.09 3.35
N GLN A 186 -1.60 -14.01 3.80
CA GLN A 186 -2.93 -13.62 3.34
C GLN A 186 -2.93 -12.29 2.56
N GLU A 187 -2.31 -11.27 3.14
CA GLU A 187 -2.28 -9.92 2.56
C GLU A 187 -1.06 -9.16 3.06
N TYR A 188 -0.66 -8.14 2.32
CA TYR A 188 0.42 -7.24 2.73
C TYR A 188 0.27 -5.86 2.14
N ALA A 189 0.90 -4.89 2.80
CA ALA A 189 0.97 -3.54 2.33
C ALA A 189 2.33 -2.91 2.64
N ILE A 190 2.79 -2.00 1.78
CA ILE A 190 4.03 -1.25 1.96
C ILE A 190 3.83 0.20 1.51
N GLN A 191 4.39 1.15 2.24
CA GLN A 191 4.49 2.53 1.77
C GLN A 191 5.25 2.60 0.44
N SER A 192 4.90 3.53 -0.43
CA SER A 192 5.62 3.79 -1.68
C SER A 192 6.09 5.25 -1.76
N SER A 193 7.25 5.46 -2.40
CA SER A 193 7.86 6.78 -2.60
C SER A 193 7.08 7.66 -3.57
N SER A 194 6.23 7.04 -4.37
CA SER A 194 5.71 7.64 -5.58
C SER A 194 4.19 7.58 -5.52
N GLN A 195 3.56 8.71 -5.83
CA GLN A 195 2.26 8.71 -6.52
C GLN A 195 2.46 8.13 -7.93
N THR A 196 3.13 6.98 -8.05
CA THR A 196 2.97 6.15 -9.23
C THR A 196 1.49 5.85 -9.23
N ILE A 197 0.79 6.49 -10.16
CA ILE A 197 -0.55 6.09 -10.61
C ILE A 197 -0.37 4.62 -10.92
N GLN A 198 -0.62 3.74 -9.94
CA GLN A 198 -0.78 2.33 -10.22
C GLN A 198 -1.93 2.33 -11.20
N SER A 199 -1.62 2.02 -12.47
CA SER A 199 -2.66 1.69 -13.43
C SER A 199 -3.40 0.56 -12.76
N ASN A 200 -4.55 0.87 -12.18
CA ASN A 200 -5.33 -0.05 -11.39
C ASN A 200 -5.71 -1.15 -12.39
N LYS A 201 -4.96 -2.26 -12.37
CA LYS A 201 -5.04 -3.34 -13.35
C LYS A 201 -6.21 -4.26 -13.01
N ASN A 202 -7.24 -3.70 -12.39
CA ASN A 202 -8.55 -4.31 -12.31
C ASN A 202 -9.15 -4.14 -13.70
N ASN A 203 -9.45 -5.26 -14.35
CA ASN A 203 -9.99 -5.34 -15.73
C ASN A 203 -11.34 -4.63 -15.92
N ASN A 204 -11.80 -3.84 -14.95
CA ASN A 204 -12.97 -3.00 -15.02
C ASN A 204 -12.57 -1.63 -15.59
N THR A 205 -12.12 -1.63 -16.85
CA THR A 205 -11.81 -0.40 -17.59
C THR A 205 -12.99 -0.03 -18.46
N PHE A 206 -13.39 1.25 -18.46
CA PHE A 206 -14.26 1.77 -19.52
C PHE A 206 -13.42 2.18 -20.72
N GLU A 207 -14.01 2.08 -21.90
CA GLU A 207 -13.37 2.44 -23.15
C GLU A 207 -13.87 3.79 -23.66
N VAL A 208 -13.02 4.50 -24.41
CA VAL A 208 -13.33 5.82 -24.96
C VAL A 208 -12.93 5.90 -26.43
N TYR A 209 -13.89 6.15 -27.32
CA TYR A 209 -13.71 6.19 -28.77
C TYR A 209 -14.48 7.33 -29.43
N SER A 210 -14.04 7.96 -30.51
CA SER A 210 -12.67 7.97 -30.99
C SER A 210 -11.79 8.79 -30.03
N ASN A 211 -10.51 8.46 -30.00
CA ASN A 211 -9.52 9.23 -29.27
C ASN A 211 -8.19 9.16 -30.06
N PRO A 212 -7.76 10.23 -30.74
CA PRO A 212 -8.29 11.59 -30.69
C PRO A 212 -9.70 11.79 -31.27
N SER A 213 -10.36 12.90 -30.92
CA SER A 213 -11.66 13.32 -31.49
C SER A 213 -11.83 14.84 -31.55
N ASN A 214 -12.77 15.32 -32.36
CA ASN A 214 -13.06 16.75 -32.58
C ASN A 214 -14.49 17.16 -32.20
N GLU A 215 -15.48 16.27 -32.36
CA GLU A 215 -16.91 16.60 -32.17
C GLU A 215 -17.52 15.89 -30.96
N PHE A 216 -17.30 14.58 -30.84
CA PHE A 216 -17.85 13.77 -29.76
C PHE A 216 -16.93 12.61 -29.38
N ILE A 217 -17.09 12.10 -28.16
CA ILE A 217 -16.52 10.83 -27.73
C ILE A 217 -17.63 9.89 -27.28
N ILE A 218 -17.41 8.61 -27.46
CA ILE A 218 -18.23 7.47 -27.07
C ILE A 218 -17.55 6.85 -25.87
N VAL A 219 -18.28 6.78 -24.77
CA VAL A 219 -17.85 6.12 -23.55
C VAL A 219 -18.60 4.81 -23.44
N ASN A 220 -17.86 3.71 -23.34
CA ASN A 220 -18.41 2.37 -23.21
C ASN A 220 -18.05 1.78 -21.85
N LEU A 221 -19.06 1.48 -21.04
CA LEU A 221 -18.89 0.93 -19.70
C LEU A 221 -18.45 -0.54 -19.69
N ASN A 222 -18.55 -1.27 -20.81
CA ASN A 222 -18.23 -2.70 -20.93
C ASN A 222 -18.74 -3.54 -19.74
N ASP A 223 -17.87 -3.80 -18.76
CA ASP A 223 -18.08 -4.70 -17.63
C ASP A 223 -18.33 -3.97 -16.28
N LEU A 224 -18.49 -2.65 -16.30
CA LEU A 224 -18.65 -1.81 -15.10
C LEU A 224 -20.11 -1.75 -14.60
N SER A 225 -20.50 -2.62 -13.67
CA SER A 225 -21.83 -2.65 -13.00
C SER A 225 -23.05 -2.70 -13.95
N SER A 226 -24.18 -3.20 -13.46
CA SER A 226 -25.39 -3.41 -14.27
C SER A 226 -26.23 -2.14 -14.53
N ASP A 227 -26.06 -1.06 -13.76
CA ASP A 227 -26.87 0.16 -13.91
C ASP A 227 -26.02 1.39 -14.33
N PRO A 228 -26.05 1.78 -15.62
CA PRO A 228 -25.36 2.97 -16.12
C PRO A 228 -25.74 4.27 -15.39
N ASN A 229 -26.95 4.35 -14.82
CA ASN A 229 -27.41 5.55 -14.11
C ASN A 229 -26.67 5.78 -12.79
N GLU A 230 -25.89 4.81 -12.31
CA GLU A 230 -25.03 4.97 -11.15
C GLU A 230 -23.81 5.82 -11.45
N TYR A 231 -23.47 6.06 -12.71
CA TYR A 231 -22.24 6.76 -13.08
C TYR A 231 -22.46 8.21 -13.48
N ILE A 232 -21.51 9.05 -13.07
CA ILE A 232 -21.30 10.38 -13.63
C ILE A 232 -19.97 10.39 -14.38
N ILE A 233 -19.91 11.21 -15.43
CA ILE A 233 -18.68 11.45 -16.15
C ILE A 233 -18.25 12.90 -16.01
N ARG A 234 -16.95 13.12 -15.83
CA ARG A 234 -16.32 14.44 -15.79
C ARG A 234 -15.19 14.49 -16.80
N ILE A 235 -15.08 15.60 -17.51
CA ILE A 235 -13.91 15.92 -18.33
C ILE A 235 -13.16 17.04 -17.61
N ILE A 236 -11.88 16.84 -17.38
CA ILE A 236 -10.99 17.72 -16.61
C ILE A 236 -9.83 18.15 -17.50
N ASN A 237 -9.52 19.45 -17.51
CA ASN A 237 -8.40 20.00 -18.27
C ASN A 237 -7.05 19.80 -17.55
N THR A 238 -5.96 20.29 -18.16
CA THR A 238 -4.61 20.20 -17.61
C THR A 238 -4.40 20.97 -16.31
N GLU A 239 -5.27 21.93 -16.00
CA GLU A 239 -5.25 22.71 -14.76
C GLU A 239 -6.08 22.05 -13.63
N GLY A 240 -6.70 20.89 -13.88
CA GLY A 240 -7.53 20.20 -12.90
C GLY A 240 -8.97 20.74 -12.79
N LEU A 241 -9.40 21.62 -13.70
CA LEU A 241 -10.76 22.18 -13.72
C LEU A 241 -11.72 21.25 -14.47
N ILE A 242 -12.90 21.02 -13.90
CA ILE A 242 -13.99 20.30 -14.58
C ILE A 242 -14.56 21.20 -15.68
N VAL A 243 -14.32 20.84 -16.94
CA VAL A 243 -14.81 21.57 -18.11
C VAL A 243 -16.12 21.00 -18.65
N LYS A 244 -16.45 19.75 -18.32
CA LYS A 244 -17.72 19.11 -18.70
C LYS A 244 -18.14 18.04 -17.70
N GLN A 245 -19.45 17.92 -17.46
CA GLN A 245 -20.00 16.87 -16.58
C GLN A 245 -21.37 16.40 -17.08
N ASN A 246 -21.55 15.08 -17.22
CA ASN A 246 -22.80 14.46 -17.66
C ASN A 246 -23.14 13.23 -16.80
N GLN A 247 -24.43 12.90 -16.69
CA GLN A 247 -24.85 11.61 -16.17
C GLN A 247 -24.88 10.59 -17.31
N ILE A 248 -24.34 9.39 -17.06
CA ILE A 248 -24.42 8.28 -18.02
C ILE A 248 -25.81 7.65 -17.92
N LYS A 249 -26.46 7.42 -19.06
CA LYS A 249 -27.83 6.88 -19.13
C LYS A 249 -27.90 5.50 -19.80
N SER A 250 -26.82 5.08 -20.45
CA SER A 250 -26.71 3.83 -21.19
C SER A 250 -25.27 3.33 -21.15
N VAL A 251 -25.10 2.00 -21.30
CA VAL A 251 -23.78 1.32 -21.32
C VAL A 251 -22.83 1.98 -22.32
N THR A 252 -23.34 2.36 -23.49
CA THR A 252 -22.62 3.19 -24.46
C THR A 252 -23.28 4.57 -24.49
N SER A 253 -22.51 5.63 -24.26
CA SER A 253 -23.02 7.02 -24.26
C SER A 253 -22.11 7.92 -25.11
N SER A 254 -22.72 8.74 -25.98
CA SER A 254 -22.00 9.79 -26.73
C SER A 254 -22.00 11.11 -25.95
N ILE A 255 -20.86 11.77 -25.93
CA ILE A 255 -20.61 13.03 -25.23
C ILE A 255 -20.03 14.01 -26.24
N LEU A 256 -20.77 15.08 -26.52
CA LEU A 256 -20.30 16.18 -27.35
C LEU A 256 -19.11 16.86 -26.67
N ILE A 257 -18.07 17.20 -27.44
CA ILE A 257 -16.85 17.89 -26.99
C ILE A 257 -16.45 19.05 -27.93
N GLU A 258 -17.32 19.40 -28.88
CA GLU A 258 -17.12 20.49 -29.85
C GLU A 258 -16.93 21.88 -29.22
N ASP A 259 -17.28 22.04 -27.94
CA ASP A 259 -17.12 23.25 -27.13
C ASP A 259 -15.76 23.32 -26.41
N LEU A 260 -14.99 22.22 -26.39
CA LEU A 260 -13.69 22.14 -25.73
C LEU A 260 -12.55 22.52 -26.69
N SER A 261 -11.53 23.21 -26.18
CA SER A 261 -10.35 23.60 -26.97
C SER A 261 -9.49 22.38 -27.32
N SER A 262 -8.63 22.50 -28.32
CA SER A 262 -7.67 21.43 -28.65
C SER A 262 -6.69 21.24 -27.50
N GLY A 263 -6.39 19.99 -27.14
CA GLY A 263 -5.49 19.69 -26.04
C GLY A 263 -5.68 18.31 -25.41
N PHE A 264 -5.00 18.11 -24.28
CA PHE A 264 -5.13 16.90 -23.46
C PHE A 264 -6.16 17.11 -22.35
N TYR A 265 -6.98 16.09 -22.11
CA TYR A 265 -7.94 16.08 -21.01
C TYR A 265 -7.91 14.73 -20.31
N MET A 266 -8.32 14.74 -19.04
CA MET A 266 -8.63 13.53 -18.28
C MET A 266 -10.13 13.34 -18.25
N ILE A 267 -10.60 12.15 -18.61
CA ILE A 267 -11.98 11.75 -18.45
C ILE A 267 -12.09 10.84 -17.23
N GLN A 268 -12.99 11.18 -16.32
CA GLN A 268 -13.25 10.46 -15.09
C GLN A 268 -14.65 9.90 -15.11
N LEU A 269 -14.78 8.61 -14.82
CA LEU A 269 -16.05 7.94 -14.59
C LEU A 269 -16.14 7.63 -13.09
N ILE A 270 -17.20 8.11 -12.43
CA ILE A 270 -17.36 8.01 -10.97
C ILE A 270 -18.66 7.27 -10.68
N ASN A 271 -18.58 6.16 -9.94
CA ASN A 271 -19.77 5.50 -9.41
C ASN A 271 -20.32 6.31 -8.23
N LYS A 272 -21.57 6.77 -8.31
CA LYS A 272 -22.22 7.59 -7.28
C LYS A 272 -22.45 6.86 -5.95
N LYS A 273 -22.53 5.53 -5.96
CA LYS A 273 -22.80 4.70 -4.77
C LYS A 273 -21.51 4.26 -4.10
N THR A 274 -20.57 3.69 -4.87
CA THR A 274 -19.32 3.13 -4.33
C THR A 274 -18.21 4.15 -4.22
N HIS A 275 -18.35 5.32 -4.87
CA HIS A 275 -17.29 6.31 -5.04
C HIS A 275 -16.05 5.80 -5.79
N GLU A 276 -16.15 4.65 -6.45
CA GLU A 276 -15.10 4.15 -7.33
C GLU A 276 -14.86 5.13 -8.48
N LEU A 277 -13.57 5.35 -8.78
CA LEU A 277 -13.10 6.30 -9.78
C LEU A 277 -12.29 5.55 -10.84
N PHE A 278 -12.74 5.65 -12.08
CA PHE A 278 -12.02 5.18 -13.26
C PHE A 278 -11.57 6.38 -14.08
N GLN A 279 -10.39 6.29 -14.70
CA GLN A 279 -9.81 7.41 -15.45
C GLN A 279 -9.26 6.96 -16.79
N ASN A 280 -9.41 7.81 -17.81
CA ASN A 280 -8.75 7.64 -19.10
C ASN A 280 -8.25 9.00 -19.61
N LYS A 281 -7.28 9.00 -20.53
CA LYS A 281 -6.73 10.20 -21.15
C LYS A 281 -7.36 10.37 -22.53
N ILE A 282 -7.84 11.56 -22.86
CA ILE A 282 -8.36 11.89 -24.19
C ILE A 282 -7.61 13.06 -24.84
N ILE A 283 -7.62 13.09 -26.16
CA ILE A 283 -7.00 14.12 -27.01
C ILE A 283 -8.10 14.76 -27.86
N ILE A 284 -8.25 16.08 -27.75
CA ILE A 284 -9.18 16.86 -28.58
C ILE A 284 -8.39 17.57 -29.69
N GLN A 285 -8.79 17.38 -30.93
CA GLN A 285 -8.17 18.00 -32.11
C GLN A 285 -9.21 18.88 -32.83
N ARG A 286 -8.85 20.13 -33.16
CA ARG A 286 -9.67 21.00 -34.01
C ARG A 286 -8.88 21.38 -35.25
#